data_AF-A0AB36F5E7-F1
#
_entry.id   AF-A0AB36F5E7-F1
#
_cell.length_a   1.000
_cell.length_b   1.000
_cell.length_c   1.000
_cell.angle_alpha   90.00
_cell.angle_beta   90.00
_cell.angle_gamma   90.00
#
_symmetry.space_group_name_H-M   'P 1'
#
loop_
_entity.id
_entity.type
_entity.pdbx_description
1 polymer ?
#
loop_
_entity_poly.entity_id
_entity_poly.type
_entity_poly.pdbx_seq_one_letter_code
_entity_poly.pdbx_strand_id
1 'polypeptide(L)'
;MMLTVNTNTASSFTQRQLGDTNRTLERAMQRLSTGQRINSAKDDAAGLQISNALTSQVRGLGIAVRNANDGLSMLQVGEGALQSVTGALQRIRTLGLQAMNGSNTATERAALNQEAQQLLQEINRVNETTTFGGRQVFNQDNSSRLGKLDERAVLNSLQGFWIGEGEKRVLDAYGLKADGAPLTITLTNDPSSNALASVAGTPGAGGKYYDQVLNVNLAYFDSSTLPNGGTNPGQYTDRVLAHEMVHAVMGRTMNFNALPDWFKEGTAEAAQGADERLAADIAASGIGGVMGAFGSIASSAGYSASYAAVRYMHAEIKAAGGLGIRDVMQYLAGNANSTLDDALANASCGAFASTADFTTKFSADGAAFIAAMNLTNADTGAIGGFDADGGDVLTAENVLPNRGIGVPGSIGFKLIPPKLFDATATGGGTQISLQVGAKAFETIDVGLDAFNIGAMALNNIDLTKTPGMAVMDIDDALAYVDSQRAYMGAIQNRLEATISNLQNIGENVSASRSRILDADYANETATLASQQILRQAAQSVLVQANQIPQSVLSLLR
;
A
#
# COMPACT_ATOMS: atom_id res chain seq x y z
N MET A 1 20.21 -15.64 99.15
CA MET A 1 21.04 -16.25 98.08
C MET A 1 21.80 -17.43 98.69
N MET A 2 21.59 -18.63 98.15
CA MET A 2 22.33 -19.82 98.58
C MET A 2 23.73 -19.77 97.95
N LEU A 3 24.78 -19.66 98.77
CA LEU A 3 26.18 -19.60 98.33
C LEU A 3 26.69 -21.03 98.11
N THR A 4 26.77 -21.47 96.86
CA THR A 4 27.31 -22.79 96.46
C THR A 4 28.76 -22.65 96.00
N VAL A 5 29.69 -23.37 96.64
CA VAL A 5 31.15 -23.26 96.40
C VAL A 5 31.60 -23.96 95.10
N ASN A 6 30.92 -25.03 94.68
CA ASN A 6 31.29 -25.81 93.49
C ASN A 6 30.68 -25.30 92.17
N THR A 7 29.69 -24.40 92.22
CA THR A 7 29.01 -23.88 91.02
C THR A 7 28.87 -22.37 91.14
N ASN A 8 29.70 -21.63 90.40
CA ASN A 8 29.66 -20.17 90.36
C ASN A 8 28.64 -19.69 89.32
N THR A 9 27.39 -19.54 89.77
CA THR A 9 26.28 -19.11 88.92
C THR A 9 26.45 -17.68 88.39
N ALA A 10 27.11 -16.80 89.14
CA ALA A 10 27.41 -15.42 88.72
C ALA A 10 28.44 -15.36 87.59
N SER A 11 29.51 -16.16 87.68
CA SER A 11 30.50 -16.29 86.61
C SER A 11 29.92 -16.96 85.37
N SER A 12 29.14 -18.05 85.53
CA SER A 12 28.46 -18.71 84.42
C SER A 12 27.43 -17.81 83.72
N PHE A 13 26.70 -16.98 84.47
CA PHE A 13 25.82 -15.96 83.92
C PHE A 13 26.61 -14.90 83.13
N THR A 14 27.68 -14.37 83.70
CA THR A 14 28.52 -13.35 83.06
C THR A 14 29.24 -13.88 81.80
N GLN A 15 29.68 -15.15 81.80
CA GLN A 15 30.23 -15.82 80.62
C GLN A 15 29.21 -16.00 79.50
N ARG A 16 27.96 -16.38 79.84
CA ARG A 16 26.87 -16.43 78.85
C ARG A 16 26.61 -15.05 78.24
N GLN A 17 26.55 -14.01 79.08
CA GLN A 17 26.37 -12.63 78.63
C GLN A 17 27.54 -12.13 77.75
N LEU A 18 28.78 -12.50 78.08
CA LEU A 18 29.97 -12.23 77.25
C LEU A 18 29.91 -12.95 75.90
N GLY A 19 29.49 -14.21 75.90
CA GLY A 19 29.28 -14.98 74.68
C GLY A 19 28.19 -14.38 73.79
N ASP A 20 27.11 -13.86 74.38
CA ASP A 20 26.05 -13.16 73.65
C ASP A 20 26.54 -11.81 73.09
N THR A 21 27.29 -11.05 73.89
CA THR A 21 27.91 -9.77 73.50
C THR A 21 28.88 -9.94 72.32
N ASN A 22 29.76 -10.94 72.38
CA ASN A 22 30.69 -11.25 71.29
C ASN A 22 29.95 -11.66 70.01
N ARG A 23 28.90 -12.48 70.11
CA ARG A 23 28.09 -12.87 68.95
C ARG A 23 27.37 -11.68 68.31
N THR A 24 26.88 -10.72 69.10
CA THR A 24 26.25 -9.50 68.57
C THR A 24 27.28 -8.56 67.95
N LEU A 25 28.46 -8.41 68.57
CA LEU A 25 29.59 -7.65 68.04
C LEU A 25 30.05 -8.18 66.67
N GLU A 26 30.22 -9.49 66.54
CA GLU A 26 30.60 -10.16 65.29
C GLU A 26 29.57 -9.92 64.18
N ARG A 27 28.26 -10.01 64.50
CA ARG A 27 27.20 -9.69 63.53
C ARG A 27 27.22 -8.23 63.11
N ALA A 28 27.34 -7.29 64.05
CA ALA A 28 27.41 -5.86 63.73
C ALA A 28 28.62 -5.55 62.84
N MET A 29 29.80 -6.11 63.14
CA MET A 29 30.98 -5.99 62.27
C MET A 29 30.74 -6.60 60.89
N GLN A 30 30.12 -7.77 60.81
CA GLN A 30 29.81 -8.41 59.54
C GLN A 30 28.88 -7.54 58.69
N ARG A 31 27.80 -7.01 59.28
CA ARG A 31 26.84 -6.13 58.60
C ARG A 31 27.44 -4.79 58.16
N LEU A 32 28.33 -4.21 58.97
CA LEU A 32 29.06 -2.99 58.61
C LEU A 32 30.06 -3.24 57.48
N SER A 33 30.69 -4.42 57.47
CA SER A 33 31.66 -4.81 56.45
C SER A 33 31.00 -5.11 55.11
N THR A 34 29.88 -5.84 55.10
CA THR A 34 29.15 -6.19 53.87
C THR A 34 28.18 -5.11 53.41
N GLY A 35 27.81 -4.18 54.30
CA GLY A 35 26.73 -3.22 54.08
C GLY A 35 25.34 -3.86 54.06
N GLN A 36 25.23 -5.16 54.36
CA GLN A 36 23.98 -5.91 54.29
C GLN A 36 23.51 -6.32 55.68
N ARG A 37 22.24 -6.03 55.99
CA ARG A 37 21.54 -6.48 57.20
C ARG A 37 21.34 -7.99 57.21
N ILE A 38 21.08 -8.59 56.04
CA ILE A 38 20.85 -10.03 55.86
C ILE A 38 22.04 -10.60 55.08
N ASN A 39 22.93 -11.34 55.76
CA ASN A 39 24.13 -11.91 55.14
C ASN A 39 23.96 -13.39 54.82
N SER A 40 23.10 -14.08 55.56
CA SER A 40 22.85 -15.51 55.41
C SER A 40 21.39 -15.86 55.68
N ALA A 41 20.96 -17.06 55.26
CA ALA A 41 19.60 -17.55 55.52
C ALA A 41 19.28 -17.71 57.02
N LYS A 42 20.31 -17.76 57.88
CA LYS A 42 20.16 -17.79 59.34
C LYS A 42 19.68 -16.45 59.90
N ASP A 43 19.99 -15.34 59.23
CA ASP A 43 19.65 -14.00 59.71
C ASP A 43 18.17 -13.67 59.44
N ASP A 44 17.69 -14.01 58.24
CA ASP A 44 16.29 -13.91 57.83
C ASP A 44 16.07 -14.72 56.53
N ALA A 45 15.51 -15.92 56.63
CA ALA A 45 15.29 -16.79 55.47
C ALA A 45 14.28 -16.20 54.46
N ALA A 46 13.20 -15.58 54.96
CA ALA A 46 12.17 -14.99 54.11
C ALA A 46 12.67 -13.70 53.44
N GLY A 47 13.35 -12.84 54.20
CA GLY A 47 13.96 -11.61 53.68
C GLY A 47 15.05 -11.90 52.64
N LEU A 48 15.87 -12.94 52.85
CA LEU A 48 16.85 -13.37 51.86
C LEU A 48 16.18 -13.89 50.58
N GLN A 49 15.11 -14.69 50.69
CA GLN A 49 14.36 -15.19 49.53
C GLN A 49 13.75 -14.04 48.72
N ILE A 50 13.10 -13.09 49.38
CA ILE A 50 12.52 -11.90 48.73
C ILE A 50 13.62 -11.06 48.08
N SER A 51 14.73 -10.82 48.78
CA SER A 51 15.87 -10.06 48.23
C SER A 51 16.47 -10.73 47.00
N ASN A 52 16.57 -12.07 46.99
CA ASN A 52 17.02 -12.83 45.82
C ASN A 52 16.04 -12.68 44.65
N ALA A 53 14.73 -12.75 44.90
CA ALA A 53 13.71 -12.53 43.88
C ALA A 53 13.77 -11.10 43.31
N LEU A 54 13.86 -10.07 44.16
CA LEU A 54 14.01 -8.67 43.74
C LEU A 54 15.32 -8.44 42.98
N THR A 55 16.42 -9.08 43.39
CA THR A 55 17.70 -9.02 42.67
C THR A 55 17.58 -9.61 41.26
N SER A 56 16.90 -10.75 41.13
CA SER A 56 16.59 -11.35 39.83
C SER A 56 15.76 -10.39 38.97
N GLN A 57 14.73 -9.79 39.56
CA GLN A 57 13.87 -8.83 38.87
C GLN A 57 14.61 -7.57 38.42
N VAL A 58 15.46 -6.96 39.26
CA VAL A 58 16.30 -5.80 38.87
C VAL A 58 17.21 -6.15 37.69
N ARG A 59 17.85 -7.32 37.72
CA ARG A 59 18.70 -7.79 36.61
C ARG A 59 17.88 -8.01 35.34
N GLY A 60 16.69 -8.61 35.47
CA GLY A 60 15.75 -8.80 34.36
C GLY A 60 15.32 -7.48 33.73
N LEU A 61 14.94 -6.48 34.55
CA LEU A 61 14.58 -5.14 34.09
C LEU A 61 15.75 -4.44 33.39
N GLY A 62 16.98 -4.58 33.90
CA GLY A 62 18.17 -4.00 33.27
C GLY A 62 18.53 -4.65 31.91
N ILE A 63 18.19 -5.92 31.70
CA ILE A 63 18.29 -6.57 30.39
C ILE A 63 17.16 -6.10 29.48
N ALA A 64 15.93 -6.02 29.99
CA ALA A 64 14.76 -5.56 29.25
C ALA A 64 14.95 -4.13 28.70
N VAL A 65 15.48 -3.20 29.50
CA VAL A 65 15.82 -1.83 29.05
C VAL A 65 16.87 -1.87 27.94
N ARG A 66 17.91 -2.70 28.05
CA ARG A 66 18.94 -2.84 26.99
C ARG A 66 18.35 -3.38 25.70
N ASN A 67 17.57 -4.47 25.77
CA ASN A 67 16.90 -5.04 24.61
C ASN A 67 15.95 -4.04 23.92
N ALA A 68 15.24 -3.22 24.71
CA ALA A 68 14.39 -2.17 24.17
C ALA A 68 15.19 -1.06 23.46
N ASN A 69 16.35 -0.67 24.00
CA ASN A 69 17.26 0.28 23.34
C ASN A 69 17.88 -0.30 22.05
N ASP A 70 18.21 -1.59 22.03
CA ASP A 70 18.68 -2.27 20.83
C ASP A 70 17.58 -2.28 19.75
N GLY A 71 16.33 -2.55 20.15
CA GLY A 71 15.16 -2.45 19.27
C GLY A 71 14.94 -1.04 18.72
N LEU A 72 15.10 -0.01 19.56
CA LEU A 72 15.02 1.40 19.14
C LEU A 72 16.13 1.72 18.11
N SER A 73 17.36 1.27 18.35
CA SER A 73 18.49 1.46 17.45
C SER A 73 18.26 0.78 16.09
N MET A 74 17.69 -0.44 16.09
CA MET A 74 17.31 -1.16 14.87
C MET A 74 16.24 -0.39 14.08
N LEU A 75 15.21 0.14 14.75
CA LEU A 75 14.18 0.95 14.11
C LEU A 75 14.75 2.26 13.55
N GLN A 76 15.72 2.89 14.21
CA GLN A 76 16.39 4.09 13.69
C GLN A 76 17.19 3.80 12.42
N VAL A 77 17.88 2.64 12.35
CA VAL A 77 18.55 2.18 11.13
C VAL A 77 17.54 1.97 10.00
N GLY A 78 16.42 1.32 10.29
CA GLY A 78 15.37 1.13 9.29
C GLY A 78 14.74 2.46 8.81
N GLU A 79 14.45 3.38 9.73
CA GLU A 79 13.88 4.69 9.37
C GLU A 79 14.84 5.50 8.49
N GLY A 80 16.15 5.46 8.77
CA GLY A 80 17.16 6.09 7.93
C GLY A 80 17.21 5.49 6.51
N ALA A 81 17.05 4.17 6.39
CA ALA A 81 16.95 3.52 5.08
C ALA A 81 15.68 3.95 4.32
N LEU A 82 14.52 4.00 4.98
CA LEU A 82 13.28 4.47 4.38
C LEU A 82 13.35 5.95 3.97
N GLN A 83 14.03 6.81 4.75
CA GLN A 83 14.25 8.20 4.38
C GLN A 83 15.06 8.34 3.09
N SER A 84 16.09 7.50 2.88
CA SER A 84 16.84 7.43 1.63
C SER A 84 15.94 7.01 0.46
N VAL A 85 15.11 5.98 0.66
CA VAL A 85 14.15 5.49 -0.35
C VAL A 85 13.12 6.57 -0.70
N THR A 86 12.57 7.29 0.28
CA THR A 86 11.66 8.42 0.03
C THR A 86 12.32 9.47 -0.85
N GLY A 87 13.59 9.81 -0.60
CA GLY A 87 14.35 10.75 -1.44
C GLY A 87 14.54 10.26 -2.88
N ALA A 88 14.86 8.97 -3.06
CA ALA A 88 15.00 8.35 -4.38
C ALA A 88 13.66 8.33 -5.13
N LEU A 89 12.57 7.95 -4.48
CA LEU A 89 11.22 7.96 -5.06
C LEU A 89 10.79 9.38 -5.47
N GLN A 90 11.00 10.38 -4.61
CA GLN A 90 10.73 11.78 -4.94
C GLN A 90 11.55 12.25 -6.14
N ARG A 91 12.82 11.83 -6.26
CA ARG A 91 13.64 12.13 -7.44
C ARG A 91 13.08 11.48 -8.70
N ILE A 92 12.75 10.19 -8.66
CA ILE A 92 12.12 9.48 -9.80
C ILE A 92 10.83 10.19 -10.21
N ARG A 93 10.00 10.60 -9.25
CA ARG A 93 8.79 11.38 -9.50
C ARG A 93 9.07 12.65 -10.30
N THR A 94 10.09 13.43 -9.90
CA THR A 94 10.47 14.65 -10.64
C THR A 94 10.99 14.36 -12.04
N LEU A 95 11.72 13.26 -12.25
CA LEU A 95 12.16 12.81 -13.57
C LEU A 95 10.97 12.42 -14.45
N GLY A 96 9.97 11.74 -13.88
CA GLY A 96 8.71 11.42 -14.56
C GLY A 96 7.97 12.68 -15.02
N LEU A 97 7.79 13.66 -14.13
CA LEU A 97 7.18 14.95 -14.48
C LEU A 97 7.97 15.69 -15.56
N GLN A 98 9.31 15.64 -15.52
CA GLN A 98 10.13 16.20 -16.60
C GLN A 98 9.91 15.46 -17.91
N ALA A 99 9.91 14.12 -17.89
CA ALA A 99 9.71 13.29 -19.08
C ALA A 99 8.32 13.48 -19.72
N MET A 100 7.29 13.86 -18.94
CA MET A 100 5.96 14.21 -19.45
C MET A 100 5.95 15.48 -20.31
N ASN A 101 6.98 16.32 -20.27
CA ASN A 101 7.01 17.52 -21.10
C ASN A 101 7.06 17.14 -22.60
N GLY A 102 6.12 17.69 -23.37
CA GLY A 102 6.02 17.49 -24.81
C GLY A 102 7.22 18.01 -25.59
N SER A 103 7.96 18.99 -25.06
CA SER A 103 9.16 19.54 -25.71
C SER A 103 10.37 18.60 -25.65
N ASN A 104 10.37 17.61 -24.77
CA ASN A 104 11.48 16.68 -24.63
C ASN A 104 11.50 15.68 -25.80
N THR A 105 12.69 15.54 -26.37
CA THR A 105 13.03 14.56 -27.40
C THR A 105 13.07 13.14 -26.83
N ALA A 106 13.03 12.14 -27.71
CA ALA A 106 13.17 10.74 -27.30
C ALA A 106 14.52 10.47 -26.59
N THR A 107 15.60 11.12 -27.03
CA THR A 107 16.93 11.01 -26.41
C THR A 107 16.96 11.59 -25.00
N GLU A 108 16.33 12.74 -24.77
CA GLU A 108 16.22 13.34 -23.44
C GLU A 108 15.38 12.48 -22.50
N ARG A 109 14.24 11.94 -22.98
CA ARG A 109 13.45 10.99 -22.18
C ARG A 109 14.23 9.72 -21.85
N ALA A 110 15.04 9.21 -22.77
CA ALA A 110 15.89 8.05 -22.52
C ALA A 110 16.95 8.33 -21.44
N ALA A 111 17.55 9.51 -21.42
CA ALA A 111 18.49 9.91 -20.37
C ALA A 111 17.82 10.04 -19.00
N LEU A 112 16.63 10.64 -18.93
CA LEU A 112 15.83 10.71 -17.70
C LEU A 112 15.45 9.30 -17.20
N ASN A 113 15.07 8.41 -18.12
CA ASN A 113 14.75 7.02 -17.79
C ASN A 113 15.96 6.28 -17.22
N GLN A 114 17.16 6.47 -17.78
CA GLN A 114 18.38 5.86 -17.25
C GLN A 114 18.67 6.27 -15.81
N GLU A 115 18.50 7.55 -15.47
CA GLU A 115 18.64 8.02 -14.09
C GLU A 115 17.59 7.37 -13.17
N ALA A 116 16.34 7.28 -13.61
CA ALA A 116 15.28 6.61 -12.85
C ALA A 116 15.60 5.12 -12.60
N GLN A 117 16.10 4.40 -13.60
CA GLN A 117 16.48 3.00 -13.46
C GLN A 117 17.64 2.80 -12.46
N GLN A 118 18.60 3.72 -12.42
CA GLN A 118 19.69 3.68 -11.42
C GLN A 118 19.17 3.91 -9.99
N LEU A 119 18.22 4.83 -9.82
CA LEU A 119 17.59 5.07 -8.52
C LEU A 119 16.76 3.86 -8.05
N LEU A 120 16.05 3.19 -8.96
CA LEU A 120 15.34 1.93 -8.66
C LEU A 120 16.30 0.82 -8.22
N GLN A 121 17.46 0.70 -8.87
CA GLN A 121 18.50 -0.26 -8.45
C GLN A 121 19.06 0.09 -7.07
N GLU A 122 19.26 1.38 -6.78
CA GLU A 122 19.71 1.83 -5.46
C GLU A 122 18.69 1.51 -4.37
N ILE A 123 17.39 1.65 -4.64
CA ILE A 123 16.31 1.25 -3.72
C ILE A 123 16.39 -0.24 -3.38
N ASN A 124 16.57 -1.11 -4.37
CA ASN A 124 16.79 -2.55 -4.13
C ASN A 124 18.03 -2.80 -3.28
N ARG A 125 19.15 -2.16 -3.61
CA ARG A 125 20.39 -2.28 -2.86
C ARG A 125 20.20 -1.87 -1.39
N VAL A 126 19.47 -0.78 -1.12
CA VAL A 126 19.16 -0.34 0.24
C VAL A 126 18.32 -1.38 0.98
N ASN A 127 17.33 -2.01 0.32
CA ASN A 127 16.53 -3.09 0.91
C ASN A 127 17.36 -4.33 1.25
N GLU A 128 18.27 -4.72 0.35
CA GLU A 128 19.10 -5.91 0.48
C GLU A 128 20.26 -5.76 1.47
N THR A 129 20.83 -4.56 1.58
CA THR A 129 22.07 -4.32 2.35
C THR A 129 21.86 -3.72 3.74
N THR A 130 20.64 -3.25 4.06
CA THR A 130 20.37 -2.68 5.39
C THR A 130 20.33 -3.78 6.45
N THR A 131 21.34 -3.78 7.33
CA THR A 131 21.51 -4.79 8.39
C THR A 131 21.70 -4.14 9.76
N PHE A 132 21.28 -4.87 10.80
CA PHE A 132 21.54 -4.55 12.20
C PHE A 132 22.04 -5.81 12.90
N GLY A 133 23.22 -5.76 13.51
CA GLY A 133 23.83 -6.93 14.17
C GLY A 133 24.07 -8.12 13.23
N GLY A 134 24.29 -7.86 11.92
CA GLY A 134 24.49 -8.90 10.90
C GLY A 134 23.20 -9.54 10.35
N ARG A 135 22.02 -9.13 10.86
CA ARG A 135 20.72 -9.56 10.35
C ARG A 135 20.12 -8.47 9.46
N GLN A 136 19.48 -8.85 8.36
CA GLN A 136 18.70 -7.92 7.55
C GLN A 136 17.53 -7.33 8.34
N VAL A 137 17.36 -6.01 8.23
CA VAL A 137 16.32 -5.26 8.96
C VAL A 137 14.96 -5.44 8.29
N PHE A 138 14.93 -5.54 6.96
CA PHE A 138 13.71 -5.63 6.16
C PHE A 138 13.51 -7.01 5.55
N ASN A 139 12.25 -7.36 5.32
CA ASN A 139 11.89 -8.52 4.51
C ASN A 139 12.47 -8.38 3.08
N GLN A 140 12.84 -9.52 2.48
CA GLN A 140 13.43 -9.62 1.15
C GLN A 140 12.47 -10.18 0.10
N ASP A 141 11.24 -10.47 0.50
CA ASP A 141 10.19 -10.92 -0.41
C ASP A 141 9.94 -9.87 -1.50
N ASN A 142 9.90 -10.33 -2.75
CA ASN A 142 9.72 -9.49 -3.93
C ASN A 142 8.27 -9.48 -4.43
N SER A 143 7.36 -10.14 -3.73
CA SER A 143 5.93 -10.09 -4.05
C SER A 143 5.33 -8.74 -3.68
N SER A 144 4.53 -8.18 -4.59
CA SER A 144 3.93 -6.86 -4.43
C SER A 144 3.07 -6.78 -3.17
N ARG A 145 3.27 -5.69 -2.41
CA ARG A 145 2.43 -5.30 -1.27
C ARG A 145 1.29 -4.38 -1.67
N LEU A 146 1.32 -3.86 -2.90
CA LEU A 146 0.37 -2.91 -3.44
C LEU A 146 -0.69 -3.57 -4.35
N GLY A 147 -0.94 -4.87 -4.17
CA GLY A 147 -1.83 -5.67 -5.04
C GLY A 147 -1.10 -6.30 -6.22
N LYS A 148 -1.80 -7.00 -7.12
CA LYS A 148 -1.15 -7.63 -8.27
C LYS A 148 -0.65 -6.57 -9.25
N LEU A 149 0.55 -6.79 -9.80
CA LEU A 149 1.21 -5.86 -10.72
C LEU A 149 0.32 -5.49 -11.91
N ASP A 150 -0.24 -6.50 -12.58
CA ASP A 150 -1.06 -6.28 -13.77
C ASP A 150 -2.39 -5.59 -13.46
N GLU A 151 -3.03 -5.95 -12.34
CA GLU A 151 -4.26 -5.28 -11.86
C GLU A 151 -4.02 -3.78 -11.66
N ARG A 152 -2.89 -3.40 -11.06
CA ARG A 152 -2.54 -2.01 -10.80
C ARG A 152 -2.14 -1.28 -12.07
N ALA A 153 -1.34 -1.90 -12.93
CA ALA A 153 -0.94 -1.32 -14.21
C ALA A 153 -2.17 -0.98 -15.06
N VAL A 154 -3.17 -1.86 -15.12
CA VAL A 154 -4.46 -1.60 -15.78
C VAL A 154 -5.20 -0.47 -15.10
N LEU A 155 -5.32 -0.49 -13.77
CA LEU A 155 -6.07 0.53 -13.06
C LEU A 155 -5.46 1.93 -13.25
N ASN A 156 -4.15 2.05 -13.14
CA ASN A 156 -3.41 3.30 -13.37
C ASN A 156 -3.53 3.75 -14.82
N SER A 157 -3.57 2.83 -15.80
CA SER A 157 -3.83 3.16 -17.21
C SER A 157 -5.25 3.69 -17.44
N LEU A 158 -6.25 3.02 -16.85
CA LEU A 158 -7.66 3.41 -16.91
C LEU A 158 -7.87 4.82 -16.34
N GLN A 159 -7.33 5.07 -15.15
CA GLN A 159 -7.50 6.35 -14.44
C GLN A 159 -6.59 7.45 -14.98
N GLY A 160 -5.42 7.10 -15.51
CA GLY A 160 -4.44 8.06 -15.99
C GLY A 160 -4.81 8.61 -17.37
N PHE A 161 -5.18 7.73 -18.31
CA PHE A 161 -5.35 8.14 -19.70
C PHE A 161 -6.46 7.42 -20.46
N TRP A 162 -6.64 6.10 -20.37
CA TRP A 162 -7.58 5.39 -21.27
C TRP A 162 -9.03 5.86 -21.18
N ILE A 163 -9.58 6.01 -19.97
CA ILE A 163 -10.97 6.46 -19.82
C ILE A 163 -11.10 7.91 -20.29
N GLY A 164 -10.22 8.80 -19.83
CA GLY A 164 -10.27 10.22 -20.19
C GLY A 164 -10.08 10.46 -21.69
N GLU A 165 -9.17 9.72 -22.33
CA GLU A 165 -8.94 9.79 -23.78
C GLU A 165 -10.09 9.15 -24.56
N GLY A 166 -10.66 8.04 -24.09
CA GLY A 166 -11.88 7.46 -24.66
C GLY A 166 -13.05 8.44 -24.64
N GLU A 167 -13.32 9.08 -23.49
CA GLU A 167 -14.33 10.12 -23.42
C GLU A 167 -14.01 11.34 -24.31
N LYS A 168 -12.74 11.72 -24.42
CA LYS A 168 -12.32 12.78 -25.33
C LYS A 168 -12.57 12.37 -26.79
N ARG A 169 -12.35 11.12 -27.16
CA ARG A 169 -12.65 10.60 -28.51
C ARG A 169 -14.16 10.68 -28.80
N VAL A 170 -15.01 10.36 -27.81
CA VAL A 170 -16.47 10.54 -27.92
C VAL A 170 -16.83 12.02 -28.07
N LEU A 171 -16.22 12.90 -27.29
CA LEU A 171 -16.44 14.35 -27.36
C LEU A 171 -16.02 14.91 -28.72
N ASP A 172 -14.84 14.52 -29.21
CA ASP A 172 -14.28 14.98 -30.48
C ASP A 172 -15.01 14.36 -31.68
N ALA A 173 -15.56 13.16 -31.59
CA ALA A 173 -16.36 12.58 -32.67
C ALA A 173 -17.80 13.12 -32.67
N TYR A 174 -18.47 13.07 -31.51
CA TYR A 174 -19.93 13.23 -31.41
C TYR A 174 -20.38 14.44 -30.62
N GLY A 175 -19.47 15.17 -29.99
CA GLY A 175 -19.82 16.32 -29.14
C GLY A 175 -20.57 15.92 -27.88
N LEU A 176 -20.43 14.67 -27.42
CA LEU A 176 -21.11 14.13 -26.25
C LEU A 176 -20.20 14.09 -25.03
N LYS A 177 -20.82 14.26 -23.86
CA LYS A 177 -20.15 14.21 -22.57
C LYS A 177 -21.11 13.65 -21.52
N ALA A 178 -20.62 12.74 -20.68
CA ALA A 178 -21.39 12.20 -19.57
C ALA A 178 -21.67 13.27 -18.49
N ASP A 179 -22.68 13.01 -17.65
CA ASP A 179 -23.34 13.98 -16.77
C ASP A 179 -22.78 14.03 -15.34
N GLY A 180 -21.55 13.55 -15.11
CA GLY A 180 -20.91 13.47 -13.80
C GLY A 180 -21.35 12.27 -12.96
N ALA A 181 -22.13 11.35 -13.54
CA ALA A 181 -22.59 10.15 -12.86
C ALA A 181 -21.42 9.21 -12.48
N PRO A 182 -21.59 8.34 -11.47
CA PRO A 182 -20.59 7.34 -11.14
C PRO A 182 -20.39 6.30 -12.25
N LEU A 183 -19.13 5.97 -12.52
CA LEU A 183 -18.75 4.80 -13.33
C LEU A 183 -17.93 3.87 -12.43
N THR A 184 -18.48 2.71 -12.11
CA THR A 184 -17.79 1.70 -11.29
C THR A 184 -16.86 0.88 -12.16
N ILE A 185 -15.62 0.70 -11.74
CA ILE A 185 -14.65 -0.12 -12.46
C ILE A 185 -14.53 -1.47 -11.73
N THR A 186 -14.66 -2.56 -12.46
CA THR A 186 -14.44 -3.91 -11.96
C THR A 186 -13.36 -4.59 -12.79
N LEU A 187 -12.44 -5.27 -12.11
CA LEU A 187 -11.40 -6.08 -12.74
C LEU A 187 -11.72 -7.55 -12.51
N THR A 188 -11.73 -8.33 -13.59
CA THR A 188 -11.88 -9.79 -13.55
C THR A 188 -10.68 -10.44 -14.22
N ASN A 189 -10.46 -11.74 -13.96
CA ASN A 189 -9.45 -12.52 -14.66
C ASN A 189 -10.08 -13.84 -15.07
N ASP A 190 -10.92 -13.78 -16.10
CA ASP A 190 -11.69 -14.92 -16.60
C ASP A 190 -11.20 -15.29 -18.01
N PRO A 191 -10.33 -16.30 -18.14
CA PRO A 191 -9.83 -16.75 -19.45
C PRO A 191 -10.89 -17.46 -20.29
N SER A 192 -12.08 -17.74 -19.75
CA SER A 192 -13.19 -18.38 -20.48
C SER A 192 -14.15 -17.40 -21.14
N SER A 193 -14.12 -16.13 -20.72
CA SER A 193 -14.92 -15.05 -21.31
C SER A 193 -14.23 -14.52 -22.55
N ASN A 194 -14.95 -14.37 -23.67
CA ASN A 194 -14.42 -13.74 -24.89
C ASN A 194 -14.48 -12.19 -24.84
N ALA A 195 -14.99 -11.60 -23.75
CA ALA A 195 -15.09 -10.15 -23.59
C ALA A 195 -13.82 -9.61 -22.92
N LEU A 196 -13.11 -8.71 -23.63
CA LEU A 196 -11.95 -7.99 -23.12
C LEU A 196 -12.38 -6.88 -22.15
N ALA A 197 -13.40 -6.10 -22.53
CA ALA A 197 -14.06 -5.14 -21.67
C ALA A 197 -15.55 -5.11 -22.01
N SER A 198 -16.37 -4.60 -21.09
CA SER A 198 -17.78 -4.34 -21.36
C SER A 198 -18.35 -3.29 -20.41
N VAL A 199 -19.26 -2.46 -20.90
CA VAL A 199 -20.06 -1.55 -20.07
C VAL A 199 -21.47 -2.10 -19.88
N ALA A 200 -21.85 -2.26 -18.62
CA ALA A 200 -23.21 -2.62 -18.22
C ALA A 200 -23.85 -1.49 -17.42
N GLY A 201 -25.18 -1.45 -17.36
CA GLY A 201 -25.94 -0.52 -16.54
C GLY A 201 -27.42 -0.89 -16.49
N THR A 202 -28.16 -0.22 -15.60
CA THR A 202 -29.59 -0.44 -15.43
C THR A 202 -30.39 0.62 -16.20
N PRO A 203 -31.30 0.25 -17.12
CA PRO A 203 -32.11 1.23 -17.83
C PRO A 203 -33.05 1.95 -16.85
N GLY A 204 -33.11 3.28 -16.96
CA GLY A 204 -33.98 4.14 -16.17
C GLY A 204 -34.83 5.06 -17.05
N ALA A 205 -35.36 6.12 -16.45
CA ALA A 205 -36.22 7.08 -17.14
C ALA A 205 -35.53 7.69 -18.38
N GLY A 206 -36.26 7.80 -19.48
CA GLY A 206 -35.73 8.32 -20.74
C GLY A 206 -34.83 7.34 -21.51
N GLY A 207 -34.71 6.09 -21.04
CA GLY A 207 -33.86 5.05 -21.64
C GLY A 207 -32.36 5.25 -21.43
N LYS A 208 -31.99 6.15 -20.51
CA LYS A 208 -30.63 6.30 -19.99
C LYS A 208 -30.26 5.13 -19.09
N TYR A 209 -28.98 4.78 -19.06
CA TYR A 209 -28.43 3.71 -18.23
C TYR A 209 -27.81 4.32 -16.98
N TYR A 210 -28.20 3.82 -15.80
CA TYR A 210 -27.71 4.21 -14.48
C TYR A 210 -26.86 3.10 -13.89
N ASP A 211 -26.14 3.39 -12.80
CA ASP A 211 -25.28 2.44 -12.09
C ASP A 211 -24.32 1.71 -13.04
N GLN A 212 -23.69 2.49 -13.93
CA GLN A 212 -22.83 1.92 -14.96
C GLN A 212 -21.59 1.28 -14.35
N VAL A 213 -21.26 0.09 -14.87
CA VAL A 213 -20.08 -0.70 -14.50
C VAL A 213 -19.27 -0.97 -15.75
N LEU A 214 -18.01 -0.51 -15.75
CA LEU A 214 -16.99 -0.89 -16.71
C LEU A 214 -16.28 -2.13 -16.19
N ASN A 215 -16.53 -3.28 -16.82
CA ASN A 215 -15.87 -4.54 -16.53
C ASN A 215 -14.66 -4.68 -17.44
N VAL A 216 -13.49 -4.93 -16.86
CA VAL A 216 -12.23 -5.15 -17.61
C VAL A 216 -11.68 -6.52 -17.26
N ASN A 217 -11.47 -7.35 -18.29
CA ASN A 217 -10.96 -8.70 -18.15
C ASN A 217 -9.45 -8.74 -18.37
N LEU A 218 -8.71 -8.96 -17.29
CA LEU A 218 -7.26 -8.98 -17.25
C LEU A 218 -6.64 -10.16 -18.00
N ALA A 219 -7.42 -11.19 -18.35
CA ALA A 219 -6.93 -12.32 -19.14
C ALA A 219 -6.43 -11.90 -20.54
N TYR A 220 -6.86 -10.73 -21.02
CA TYR A 220 -6.48 -10.18 -22.33
C TYR A 220 -5.47 -9.03 -22.25
N PHE A 221 -5.04 -8.67 -21.03
CA PHE A 221 -4.11 -7.56 -20.82
C PHE A 221 -2.69 -8.07 -20.58
N ASP A 222 -1.72 -7.36 -21.16
CA ASP A 222 -0.30 -7.60 -20.95
C ASP A 222 0.40 -6.29 -20.58
N SER A 223 0.86 -6.19 -19.33
CA SER A 223 1.54 -5.00 -18.80
C SER A 223 2.85 -4.68 -19.52
N SER A 224 3.46 -5.64 -20.22
CA SER A 224 4.67 -5.41 -21.03
C SER A 224 4.39 -4.65 -22.34
N THR A 225 3.12 -4.62 -22.78
CA THR A 225 2.69 -3.94 -24.02
C THR A 225 2.10 -2.56 -23.80
N LEU A 226 2.21 -2.04 -22.58
CA LEU A 226 1.88 -0.65 -22.31
C LEU A 226 2.69 0.31 -23.22
N PRO A 227 2.08 1.42 -23.67
CA PRO A 227 0.81 1.97 -23.20
C PRO A 227 -0.47 1.38 -23.80
N ASN A 228 -0.40 0.63 -24.90
CA ASN A 228 -1.59 0.26 -25.69
C ASN A 228 -2.25 -1.05 -25.20
N GLY A 229 -1.52 -1.86 -24.43
CA GLY A 229 -2.09 -2.91 -23.58
C GLY A 229 -2.52 -4.22 -24.26
N GLY A 230 -2.04 -4.56 -25.47
CA GLY A 230 -2.30 -5.89 -26.07
C GLY A 230 -1.28 -6.41 -27.10
N THR A 231 -1.27 -7.74 -27.28
CA THR A 231 -0.45 -8.54 -28.24
C THR A 231 -1.27 -9.22 -29.35
N ASN A 232 -2.60 -9.05 -29.37
CA ASN A 232 -3.49 -9.72 -30.33
C ASN A 232 -3.42 -8.97 -31.69
N PRO A 233 -3.11 -9.64 -32.82
CA PRO A 233 -3.02 -8.97 -34.12
C PRO A 233 -4.38 -8.40 -34.52
N GLY A 234 -4.58 -7.10 -34.28
CA GLY A 234 -5.69 -6.33 -34.83
C GLY A 234 -6.41 -5.36 -33.90
N GLN A 235 -6.28 -5.46 -32.56
CA GLN A 235 -6.95 -4.53 -31.64
C GLN A 235 -6.13 -4.31 -30.36
N TYR A 236 -5.76 -3.05 -30.12
CA TYR A 236 -5.17 -2.62 -28.85
C TYR A 236 -6.25 -2.52 -27.76
N THR A 237 -5.86 -2.82 -26.51
CA THR A 237 -6.79 -2.84 -25.37
C THR A 237 -7.35 -1.45 -25.07
N ASP A 238 -6.54 -0.42 -25.28
CA ASP A 238 -6.96 0.98 -25.17
C ASP A 238 -8.10 1.32 -26.15
N ARG A 239 -8.00 0.86 -27.40
CA ARG A 239 -9.01 1.02 -28.46
C ARG A 239 -10.33 0.34 -28.10
N VAL A 240 -10.25 -0.87 -27.53
CA VAL A 240 -11.44 -1.58 -27.03
C VAL A 240 -12.05 -0.84 -25.84
N LEU A 241 -11.24 -0.29 -24.94
CA LEU A 241 -11.76 0.55 -23.85
C LEU A 241 -12.39 1.84 -24.36
N ALA A 242 -11.83 2.47 -25.40
CA ALA A 242 -12.45 3.64 -26.02
C ALA A 242 -13.79 3.31 -26.70
N HIS A 243 -13.89 2.14 -27.33
CA HIS A 243 -15.16 1.59 -27.82
C HIS A 243 -16.18 1.51 -26.67
N GLU A 244 -15.81 0.90 -25.54
CA GLU A 244 -16.69 0.79 -24.37
C GLU A 244 -17.06 2.17 -23.78
N MET A 245 -16.14 3.14 -23.81
CA MET A 245 -16.43 4.51 -23.38
C MET A 245 -17.48 5.19 -24.26
N VAL A 246 -17.61 4.83 -25.54
CA VAL A 246 -18.72 5.30 -26.39
C VAL A 246 -20.06 4.84 -25.82
N HIS A 247 -20.20 3.55 -25.53
CA HIS A 247 -21.40 2.98 -24.91
C HIS A 247 -21.70 3.60 -23.55
N ALA A 248 -20.68 3.79 -22.72
CA ALA A 248 -20.83 4.44 -21.41
C ALA A 248 -21.42 5.85 -21.55
N VAL A 249 -20.81 6.70 -22.38
CA VAL A 249 -21.26 8.08 -22.59
C VAL A 249 -22.65 8.11 -23.20
N MET A 250 -22.91 7.33 -24.26
CA MET A 250 -24.24 7.24 -24.89
C MET A 250 -25.31 6.81 -23.88
N GLY A 251 -25.00 5.82 -23.04
CA GLY A 251 -25.88 5.38 -21.96
C GLY A 251 -26.29 6.50 -21.01
N ARG A 252 -25.42 7.49 -20.77
CA ARG A 252 -25.74 8.66 -19.90
C ARG A 252 -26.39 9.82 -20.66
N THR A 253 -26.17 9.95 -21.95
CA THR A 253 -26.60 11.13 -22.70
C THR A 253 -27.96 10.97 -23.36
N MET A 254 -28.34 9.77 -23.81
CA MET A 254 -29.49 9.56 -24.69
C MET A 254 -30.36 8.34 -24.32
N ASN A 255 -31.44 8.12 -25.07
CA ASN A 255 -32.29 6.93 -24.98
C ASN A 255 -31.58 5.71 -25.58
N PHE A 256 -30.51 5.25 -24.92
CA PHE A 256 -29.66 4.17 -25.40
C PHE A 256 -30.44 2.86 -25.60
N ASN A 257 -31.43 2.59 -24.75
CA ASN A 257 -32.27 1.39 -24.85
C ASN A 257 -33.07 1.32 -26.17
N ALA A 258 -33.44 2.46 -26.76
CA ALA A 258 -34.24 2.51 -27.99
C ALA A 258 -33.39 2.45 -29.28
N LEU A 259 -32.06 2.48 -29.18
CA LEU A 259 -31.19 2.46 -30.35
C LEU A 259 -31.00 1.04 -30.90
N PRO A 260 -30.92 0.87 -32.23
CA PRO A 260 -30.55 -0.41 -32.83
C PRO A 260 -29.11 -0.82 -32.46
N ASP A 261 -28.87 -2.12 -32.31
CA ASP A 261 -27.55 -2.62 -31.91
C ASP A 261 -26.45 -2.32 -32.95
N TRP A 262 -26.76 -2.42 -34.25
CA TRP A 262 -25.83 -2.01 -35.30
C TRP A 262 -25.43 -0.52 -35.18
N PHE A 263 -26.32 0.33 -34.70
CA PHE A 263 -26.03 1.75 -34.53
C PHE A 263 -25.13 1.96 -33.31
N LYS A 264 -25.44 1.32 -32.18
CA LYS A 264 -24.60 1.37 -30.97
C LYS A 264 -23.18 0.92 -31.30
N GLU A 265 -23.03 -0.31 -31.80
CA GLU A 265 -21.71 -0.89 -32.11
C GLU A 265 -21.01 -0.15 -33.26
N GLY A 266 -21.75 0.24 -34.30
CA GLY A 266 -21.19 1.00 -35.42
C GLY A 266 -20.64 2.35 -35.00
N THR A 267 -21.30 3.05 -34.07
CA THR A 267 -20.76 4.31 -33.51
C THR A 267 -19.56 4.05 -32.60
N ALA A 268 -19.57 3.00 -31.80
CA ALA A 268 -18.43 2.66 -30.96
C ALA A 268 -17.17 2.33 -31.79
N GLU A 269 -17.31 1.54 -32.87
CA GLU A 269 -16.24 1.29 -33.82
C GLU A 269 -15.83 2.56 -34.59
N ALA A 270 -16.79 3.37 -35.06
CA ALA A 270 -16.48 4.56 -35.85
C ALA A 270 -15.73 5.65 -35.07
N ALA A 271 -15.92 5.74 -33.76
CA ALA A 271 -15.23 6.72 -32.94
C ALA A 271 -13.71 6.50 -32.91
N GLN A 272 -13.27 5.24 -32.88
CA GLN A 272 -11.86 4.82 -32.79
C GLN A 272 -11.29 4.24 -34.10
N GLY A 273 -12.17 4.02 -35.09
CA GLY A 273 -11.83 3.44 -36.38
C GLY A 273 -11.76 1.92 -36.31
N ALA A 274 -12.02 1.26 -37.45
CA ALA A 274 -12.02 -0.20 -37.57
C ALA A 274 -11.60 -0.66 -38.97
N ASP A 275 -10.86 0.16 -39.71
CA ASP A 275 -10.45 -0.15 -41.09
C ASP A 275 -9.67 -1.45 -41.19
N GLU A 276 -8.86 -1.80 -40.17
CA GLU A 276 -8.10 -3.06 -40.15
C GLU A 276 -9.02 -4.28 -40.02
N ARG A 277 -10.08 -4.16 -39.20
CA ARG A 277 -11.09 -5.22 -39.05
C ARG A 277 -11.90 -5.37 -40.33
N LEU A 278 -12.34 -4.25 -40.91
CA LEU A 278 -13.10 -4.23 -42.16
C LEU A 278 -12.28 -4.86 -43.30
N ALA A 279 -11.00 -4.51 -43.43
CA ALA A 279 -10.10 -5.10 -44.41
C ALA A 279 -9.97 -6.63 -44.23
N ALA A 280 -9.82 -7.09 -42.98
CA ALA A 280 -9.72 -8.51 -42.66
C ALA A 280 -11.01 -9.27 -43.00
N ASP A 281 -12.19 -8.72 -42.68
CA ASP A 281 -13.48 -9.34 -42.98
C ASP A 281 -13.81 -9.34 -44.49
N ILE A 282 -13.38 -8.30 -45.23
CA ILE A 282 -13.45 -8.27 -46.70
C ILE A 282 -12.54 -9.33 -47.29
N ALA A 283 -11.33 -9.51 -46.77
CA ALA A 283 -10.44 -10.57 -47.22
C ALA A 283 -11.02 -11.98 -46.95
N ALA A 284 -11.77 -12.14 -45.86
CA ALA A 284 -12.38 -13.41 -45.47
C ALA A 284 -13.68 -13.74 -46.24
N SER A 285 -14.53 -12.74 -46.51
CA SER A 285 -15.91 -12.98 -47.01
C SER A 285 -16.33 -12.11 -48.22
N GLY A 286 -15.45 -11.21 -48.66
CA GLY A 286 -15.74 -10.20 -49.67
C GLY A 286 -16.69 -9.10 -49.17
N ILE A 287 -16.79 -8.00 -49.93
CA ILE A 287 -17.69 -6.88 -49.60
C ILE A 287 -19.15 -7.34 -49.50
N GLY A 288 -19.58 -8.26 -50.37
CA GLY A 288 -20.93 -8.82 -50.32
C GLY A 288 -21.21 -9.60 -49.03
N GLY A 289 -20.21 -10.31 -48.48
CA GLY A 289 -20.31 -11.00 -47.20
C GLY A 289 -20.47 -10.05 -46.02
N VAL A 290 -19.68 -8.96 -46.01
CA VAL A 290 -19.80 -7.89 -45.01
C VAL A 290 -21.17 -7.21 -45.11
N MET A 291 -21.60 -6.79 -46.31
CA MET A 291 -22.91 -6.17 -46.50
C MET A 291 -24.07 -7.09 -46.07
N GLY A 292 -23.96 -8.40 -46.33
CA GLY A 292 -24.94 -9.39 -45.90
C GLY A 292 -25.01 -9.60 -44.38
N ALA A 293 -24.00 -9.18 -43.63
CA ALA A 293 -23.98 -9.25 -42.17
C ALA A 293 -24.60 -8.02 -41.47
N PHE A 294 -24.95 -6.97 -42.23
CA PHE A 294 -25.55 -5.76 -41.68
C PHE A 294 -26.84 -6.06 -40.91
N GLY A 295 -27.01 -5.41 -39.75
CA GLY A 295 -28.16 -5.60 -38.85
C GLY A 295 -27.97 -6.68 -37.77
N SER A 296 -26.86 -7.42 -37.78
CA SER A 296 -26.48 -8.37 -36.72
C SER A 296 -25.09 -8.05 -36.17
N ILE A 297 -24.90 -8.18 -34.86
CA ILE A 297 -23.60 -8.00 -34.18
C ILE A 297 -23.05 -9.34 -33.63
N ALA A 298 -23.50 -10.46 -34.19
CA ALA A 298 -23.12 -11.80 -33.75
C ALA A 298 -21.74 -12.27 -34.28
N SER A 299 -21.10 -11.50 -35.16
CA SER A 299 -19.83 -11.85 -35.81
C SER A 299 -19.00 -10.61 -36.12
N SER A 300 -17.69 -10.79 -36.35
CA SER A 300 -16.78 -9.70 -36.76
C SER A 300 -17.31 -8.94 -37.98
N ALA A 301 -17.77 -9.67 -39.01
CA ALA A 301 -18.35 -9.07 -40.22
C ALA A 301 -19.58 -8.19 -39.90
N GLY A 302 -20.35 -8.51 -38.86
CA GLY A 302 -21.45 -7.69 -38.36
C GLY A 302 -21.00 -6.36 -37.75
N TYR A 303 -19.92 -6.37 -36.97
CA TYR A 303 -19.27 -5.14 -36.47
C TYR A 303 -18.72 -4.32 -37.64
N SER A 304 -18.01 -4.95 -38.59
CA SER A 304 -17.47 -4.30 -39.79
C SER A 304 -18.57 -3.67 -40.67
N ALA A 305 -19.72 -4.34 -40.82
CA ALA A 305 -20.87 -3.80 -41.55
C ALA A 305 -21.50 -2.62 -40.81
N SER A 306 -21.60 -2.71 -39.48
CA SER A 306 -22.14 -1.64 -38.63
C SER A 306 -21.24 -0.39 -38.65
N TYR A 307 -19.92 -0.59 -38.60
CA TYR A 307 -18.91 0.45 -38.79
C TYR A 307 -19.03 1.13 -40.16
N ALA A 308 -19.09 0.35 -41.24
CA ALA A 308 -19.25 0.88 -42.60
C ALA A 308 -20.57 1.64 -42.76
N ALA A 309 -21.66 1.17 -42.13
CA ALA A 309 -22.96 1.84 -42.13
C ALA A 309 -22.89 3.22 -41.46
N VAL A 310 -22.21 3.34 -40.31
CA VAL A 310 -22.05 4.63 -39.63
C VAL A 310 -21.11 5.56 -40.40
N ARG A 311 -20.03 5.05 -41.01
CA ARG A 311 -19.16 5.83 -41.92
C ARG A 311 -19.93 6.34 -43.14
N TYR A 312 -20.80 5.51 -43.73
CA TYR A 312 -21.66 5.91 -44.84
C TYR A 312 -22.66 6.99 -44.40
N MET A 313 -23.33 6.80 -43.27
CA MET A 313 -24.23 7.80 -42.68
C MET A 313 -23.52 9.14 -42.47
N HIS A 314 -22.31 9.10 -41.90
CA HIS A 314 -21.50 10.28 -41.68
C HIS A 314 -21.16 11.01 -43.00
N ALA A 315 -20.74 10.27 -44.03
CA ALA A 315 -20.40 10.83 -45.33
C ALA A 315 -21.60 11.47 -46.04
N GLU A 316 -22.76 10.80 -46.05
CA GLU A 316 -23.98 11.31 -46.69
C GLU A 316 -24.53 12.56 -45.99
N ILE A 317 -24.52 12.60 -44.66
CA ILE A 317 -24.94 13.80 -43.91
C ILE A 317 -24.00 14.98 -44.20
N LYS A 318 -22.68 14.73 -44.30
CA LYS A 318 -21.72 15.77 -44.71
C LYS A 318 -21.96 16.24 -46.14
N ALA A 319 -22.25 15.33 -47.07
CA ALA A 319 -22.59 15.66 -48.45
C ALA A 319 -23.88 16.51 -48.52
N ALA A 320 -24.83 16.28 -47.60
CA ALA A 320 -26.04 17.10 -47.43
C ALA A 320 -25.80 18.45 -46.72
N GLY A 321 -24.56 18.76 -46.32
CA GLY A 321 -24.16 20.03 -45.70
C GLY A 321 -24.14 20.04 -44.16
N GLY A 322 -24.32 18.89 -43.51
CA GLY A 322 -24.22 18.74 -42.05
C GLY A 322 -22.79 18.46 -41.56
N LEU A 323 -22.66 18.23 -40.25
CA LEU A 323 -21.42 17.84 -39.57
C LEU A 323 -21.24 16.31 -39.48
N GLY A 324 -21.98 15.56 -40.28
CA GLY A 324 -21.98 14.11 -40.28
C GLY A 324 -22.78 13.52 -39.12
N ILE A 325 -22.38 12.34 -38.65
CA ILE A 325 -23.02 11.63 -37.53
C ILE A 325 -23.13 12.45 -36.23
N ARG A 326 -22.29 13.49 -36.07
CA ARG A 326 -22.35 14.40 -34.92
C ARG A 326 -23.73 15.05 -34.77
N ASP A 327 -24.36 15.47 -35.88
CA ASP A 327 -25.67 16.12 -35.83
C ASP A 327 -26.74 15.17 -35.26
N VAL A 328 -26.73 13.92 -35.69
CA VAL A 328 -27.62 12.85 -35.22
C VAL A 328 -27.39 12.59 -33.73
N MET A 329 -26.13 12.45 -33.31
CA MET A 329 -25.77 12.16 -31.92
C MET A 329 -26.13 13.31 -30.97
N GLN A 330 -25.90 14.56 -31.38
CA GLN A 330 -26.29 15.73 -30.59
C GLN A 330 -27.81 15.89 -30.51
N TYR A 331 -28.55 15.58 -31.58
CA TYR A 331 -30.01 15.54 -31.53
C TYR A 331 -30.51 14.51 -30.52
N LEU A 332 -29.98 13.27 -30.56
CA LEU A 332 -30.35 12.21 -29.63
C LEU A 332 -30.05 12.56 -28.17
N ALA A 333 -28.96 13.29 -27.92
CA ALA A 333 -28.60 13.74 -26.57
C ALA A 333 -29.44 14.93 -26.08
N GLY A 334 -29.84 15.82 -26.99
CA GLY A 334 -30.65 17.01 -26.69
C GLY A 334 -32.15 16.71 -26.51
N ASN A 335 -32.65 15.61 -27.08
CA ASN A 335 -34.07 15.28 -27.10
C ASN A 335 -34.35 13.99 -26.32
N ALA A 336 -34.78 14.14 -25.07
CA ALA A 336 -35.12 13.01 -24.23
C ALA A 336 -36.23 12.15 -24.89
N ASN A 337 -36.04 10.82 -24.89
CA ASN A 337 -36.90 9.81 -25.52
C ASN A 337 -36.88 9.72 -27.06
N SER A 338 -36.13 10.56 -27.77
CA SER A 338 -36.07 10.46 -29.23
C SER A 338 -35.52 9.10 -29.69
N THR A 339 -36.06 8.59 -30.79
CA THR A 339 -35.58 7.41 -31.50
C THR A 339 -34.54 7.79 -32.57
N LEU A 340 -33.88 6.80 -33.15
CA LEU A 340 -33.00 7.04 -34.30
C LEU A 340 -33.77 7.58 -35.52
N ASP A 341 -35.04 7.17 -35.70
CA ASP A 341 -35.90 7.73 -36.76
C ASP A 341 -36.11 9.23 -36.59
N ASP A 342 -36.40 9.67 -35.36
CA ASP A 342 -36.57 11.10 -35.05
C ASP A 342 -35.28 11.88 -35.35
N ALA A 343 -34.13 11.32 -34.98
CA ALA A 343 -32.84 11.97 -35.21
C ALA A 343 -32.48 12.05 -36.69
N LEU A 344 -32.70 10.98 -37.46
CA LEU A 344 -32.43 11.00 -38.91
C LEU A 344 -33.35 12.01 -39.61
N ALA A 345 -34.65 12.00 -39.31
CA ALA A 345 -35.60 12.92 -39.92
C ALA A 345 -35.30 14.41 -39.65
N ASN A 346 -34.77 14.73 -38.46
CA ASN A 346 -34.60 16.13 -38.03
C ASN A 346 -33.16 16.65 -38.07
N ALA A 347 -32.15 15.77 -38.06
CA ALA A 347 -30.74 16.16 -37.92
C ALA A 347 -29.82 15.63 -39.03
N SER A 348 -30.32 14.84 -39.99
CA SER A 348 -29.50 14.35 -41.12
C SER A 348 -29.31 15.35 -42.26
N CYS A 349 -29.76 16.60 -42.11
CA CYS A 349 -29.81 17.62 -43.18
C CYS A 349 -30.56 17.15 -44.44
N GLY A 350 -31.52 16.22 -44.28
CA GLY A 350 -32.31 15.66 -45.37
C GLY A 350 -31.67 14.47 -46.08
N ALA A 351 -30.49 13.99 -45.65
CA ALA A 351 -29.87 12.78 -46.19
C ALA A 351 -30.75 11.53 -45.97
N PHE A 352 -31.41 11.45 -44.81
CA PHE A 352 -32.23 10.30 -44.43
C PHE A 352 -33.57 10.73 -43.81
N ALA A 353 -34.67 10.18 -44.30
CA ALA A 353 -36.00 10.43 -43.74
C ALA A 353 -36.33 9.55 -42.52
N SER A 354 -35.70 8.37 -42.42
CA SER A 354 -35.87 7.39 -41.35
C SER A 354 -34.77 6.34 -41.40
N THR A 355 -34.73 5.45 -40.41
CA THR A 355 -33.87 4.27 -40.36
C THR A 355 -34.16 3.31 -41.51
N ALA A 356 -35.42 3.20 -41.95
CA ALA A 356 -35.80 2.38 -43.09
C ALA A 356 -35.28 2.97 -44.42
N ASP A 357 -35.34 4.31 -44.56
CA ASP A 357 -34.76 5.01 -45.71
C ASP A 357 -33.23 4.88 -45.73
N PHE A 358 -32.57 5.09 -44.58
CA PHE A 358 -31.15 4.82 -44.41
C PHE A 358 -30.77 3.40 -44.82
N THR A 359 -31.47 2.39 -44.29
CA THR A 359 -31.19 0.98 -44.60
C THR A 359 -31.35 0.69 -46.09
N THR A 360 -32.35 1.30 -46.74
CA THR A 360 -32.57 1.16 -48.19
C THR A 360 -31.40 1.73 -48.98
N LYS A 361 -30.96 2.94 -48.65
CA LYS A 361 -29.82 3.61 -49.30
C LYS A 361 -28.51 2.86 -49.05
N PHE A 362 -28.23 2.49 -47.81
CA PHE A 362 -27.02 1.73 -47.47
C PHE A 362 -27.01 0.35 -48.16
N SER A 363 -28.15 -0.33 -48.28
CA SER A 363 -28.23 -1.60 -49.02
C SER A 363 -27.94 -1.43 -50.52
N ALA A 364 -28.28 -0.28 -51.10
CA ALA A 364 -28.03 0.02 -52.51
C ALA A 364 -26.56 0.44 -52.75
N ASP A 365 -26.04 1.35 -51.93
CA ASP A 365 -24.79 2.07 -52.21
C ASP A 365 -23.61 1.64 -51.30
N GLY A 366 -23.89 0.95 -50.20
CA GLY A 366 -22.89 0.61 -49.17
C GLY A 366 -21.73 -0.23 -49.70
N ALA A 367 -21.99 -1.17 -50.63
CA ALA A 367 -20.93 -1.96 -51.25
C ALA A 367 -19.95 -1.10 -52.07
N ALA A 368 -20.48 -0.11 -52.81
CA ALA A 368 -19.67 0.82 -53.58
C ALA A 368 -18.89 1.77 -52.67
N PHE A 369 -19.53 2.21 -51.57
CA PHE A 369 -18.89 3.02 -50.54
C PHE A 369 -17.70 2.30 -49.88
N ILE A 370 -17.90 1.05 -49.43
CA ILE A 370 -16.82 0.23 -48.85
C ILE A 370 -15.68 0.03 -49.86
N ALA A 371 -15.99 -0.21 -51.12
CA ALA A 371 -14.98 -0.38 -52.16
C ALA A 371 -14.14 0.89 -52.42
N ALA A 372 -14.68 2.07 -52.08
CA ALA A 372 -14.01 3.35 -52.22
C ALA A 372 -13.17 3.76 -50.98
N MET A 373 -13.33 3.08 -49.85
CA MET A 373 -12.54 3.34 -48.64
C MET A 373 -11.07 2.96 -48.84
N ASN A 374 -10.16 3.76 -48.28
CA ASN A 374 -8.73 3.46 -48.30
C ASN A 374 -8.31 2.63 -47.08
N LEU A 375 -8.49 1.31 -47.14
CA LEU A 375 -8.19 0.42 -46.01
C LEU A 375 -6.72 -0.04 -45.95
N THR A 376 -5.81 0.64 -46.66
CA THR A 376 -4.41 0.19 -46.85
C THR A 376 -3.36 1.13 -46.28
N ASN A 377 -3.77 2.32 -45.84
CA ASN A 377 -2.87 3.27 -45.18
C ASN A 377 -2.80 2.97 -43.66
N ALA A 378 -2.17 3.87 -42.92
CA ALA A 378 -2.04 3.74 -41.47
C ALA A 378 -3.22 4.33 -40.68
N ASP A 379 -4.17 5.01 -41.34
CA ASP A 379 -5.32 5.62 -40.66
C ASP A 379 -6.34 4.52 -40.30
N THR A 380 -6.99 4.65 -39.15
CA THR A 380 -7.97 3.66 -38.69
C THR A 380 -9.37 3.91 -39.26
N GLY A 381 -9.58 5.05 -39.92
CA GLY A 381 -10.88 5.50 -40.38
C GLY A 381 -11.77 6.07 -39.26
N ALA A 382 -11.18 6.41 -38.12
CA ALA A 382 -11.88 7.05 -37.02
C ALA A 382 -12.53 8.38 -37.46
N ILE A 383 -13.73 8.69 -36.95
CA ILE A 383 -14.35 10.00 -37.14
C ILE A 383 -13.44 11.09 -36.59
N GLY A 384 -13.12 12.08 -37.43
CA GLY A 384 -12.15 13.16 -37.21
C GLY A 384 -10.76 12.88 -37.78
N GLY A 385 -10.49 11.64 -38.22
CA GLY A 385 -9.23 11.22 -38.85
C GLY A 385 -9.14 11.55 -40.34
N PHE A 386 -8.05 11.12 -40.96
CA PHE A 386 -7.74 11.47 -42.35
C PHE A 386 -8.76 10.88 -43.33
N ASP A 387 -9.09 9.58 -43.21
CA ASP A 387 -9.97 8.92 -44.18
C ASP A 387 -11.45 9.22 -43.98
N ALA A 388 -11.87 9.62 -42.78
CA ALA A 388 -13.26 10.01 -42.50
C ALA A 388 -13.52 11.50 -42.81
N ASP A 389 -12.59 12.37 -42.41
CA ASP A 389 -12.82 13.82 -42.34
C ASP A 389 -11.75 14.68 -43.01
N GLY A 390 -10.65 14.09 -43.49
CA GLY A 390 -9.49 14.83 -44.00
C GLY A 390 -8.67 15.51 -42.89
N GLY A 391 -8.78 15.00 -41.66
CA GLY A 391 -8.00 15.45 -40.50
C GLY A 391 -6.58 14.90 -40.47
N ASP A 392 -5.99 14.88 -39.28
CA ASP A 392 -4.70 14.22 -39.07
C ASP A 392 -4.82 12.70 -39.21
N VAL A 393 -3.73 12.03 -39.58
CA VAL A 393 -3.69 10.57 -39.65
C VAL A 393 -3.78 9.99 -38.25
N LEU A 394 -4.88 9.28 -37.99
CA LEU A 394 -5.14 8.58 -36.73
C LEU A 394 -4.77 7.11 -36.90
N THR A 395 -3.58 6.72 -36.48
CA THR A 395 -3.14 5.31 -36.45
C THR A 395 -3.71 4.56 -35.26
N ALA A 396 -3.64 3.24 -35.33
CA ALA A 396 -4.03 2.35 -34.25
C ALA A 396 -3.36 2.70 -32.90
N GLU A 397 -2.15 3.27 -32.92
CA GLU A 397 -1.40 3.68 -31.73
C GLU A 397 -1.61 5.14 -31.30
N ASN A 398 -2.04 6.03 -32.19
CA ASN A 398 -2.16 7.47 -31.86
C ASN A 398 -3.61 7.95 -31.73
N VAL A 399 -4.60 7.13 -32.16
CA VAL A 399 -6.02 7.43 -32.00
C VAL A 399 -6.38 7.64 -30.53
N LEU A 400 -5.65 6.95 -29.64
CA LEU A 400 -5.54 7.22 -28.21
C LEU A 400 -4.07 7.52 -27.92
N PRO A 401 -3.69 8.78 -27.64
CA PRO A 401 -2.29 9.16 -27.52
C PRO A 401 -1.60 8.61 -26.26
N ASN A 402 -2.34 8.03 -25.32
CA ASN A 402 -1.88 7.44 -24.06
C ASN A 402 -0.99 8.38 -23.22
N ARG A 403 -1.36 9.67 -23.21
CA ARG A 403 -0.66 10.76 -22.53
C ARG A 403 -1.54 11.52 -21.53
N GLY A 404 -2.81 11.15 -21.46
CA GLY A 404 -3.83 11.85 -20.71
C GLY A 404 -4.31 13.10 -21.44
N ILE A 405 -5.35 13.70 -20.89
CA ILE A 405 -6.10 14.81 -21.51
C ILE A 405 -5.81 16.17 -20.86
N GLY A 406 -4.72 16.27 -20.09
CA GLY A 406 -4.37 17.48 -19.32
C GLY A 406 -5.14 17.65 -18.00
N VAL A 407 -6.13 16.79 -17.73
CA VAL A 407 -6.78 16.62 -16.43
C VAL A 407 -6.72 15.15 -16.00
N PRO A 408 -6.37 14.82 -14.74
CA PRO A 408 -6.38 13.44 -14.27
C PRO A 408 -7.79 12.84 -14.27
N GLY A 409 -7.91 11.55 -14.60
CA GLY A 409 -9.18 10.82 -14.49
C GLY A 409 -10.07 10.97 -15.71
N SER A 410 -11.31 11.37 -15.46
CA SER A 410 -12.41 11.37 -16.42
C SER A 410 -12.96 12.79 -16.60
N ILE A 411 -13.44 13.11 -17.80
CA ILE A 411 -14.08 14.40 -18.09
C ILE A 411 -15.57 14.41 -17.75
N GLY A 412 -16.27 13.29 -17.92
CA GLY A 412 -17.73 13.18 -17.80
C GLY A 412 -18.23 12.24 -16.70
N PHE A 413 -17.37 11.39 -16.13
CA PHE A 413 -17.73 10.45 -15.07
C PHE A 413 -17.01 10.73 -13.75
N LYS A 414 -17.63 10.29 -12.65
CA LYS A 414 -16.95 10.11 -11.37
C LYS A 414 -16.50 8.65 -11.25
N LEU A 415 -15.21 8.40 -11.43
CA LEU A 415 -14.67 7.04 -11.36
C LEU A 415 -14.74 6.47 -9.94
N ILE A 416 -15.22 5.24 -9.83
CA ILE A 416 -15.17 4.43 -8.61
C ILE A 416 -14.25 3.22 -8.90
N PRO A 417 -12.94 3.33 -8.61
CA PRO A 417 -12.01 2.23 -8.82
C PRO A 417 -12.20 1.12 -7.77
N PRO A 418 -11.79 -0.13 -8.07
CA PRO A 418 -11.70 -1.17 -7.05
C PRO A 418 -10.58 -0.83 -6.05
N LYS A 419 -10.75 -1.24 -4.80
CA LYS A 419 -9.66 -1.18 -3.82
C LYS A 419 -8.69 -2.33 -4.07
N LEU A 420 -7.52 -2.02 -4.63
CA LEU A 420 -6.45 -3.02 -4.88
C LEU A 420 -5.52 -3.22 -3.68
N PHE A 421 -5.45 -2.23 -2.79
CA PHE A 421 -4.53 -2.20 -1.66
C PHE A 421 -5.21 -1.61 -0.42
N ASP A 422 -4.88 -2.17 0.74
CA ASP A 422 -5.19 -1.58 2.04
C ASP A 422 -3.90 -0.97 2.63
N ALA A 423 -3.79 0.36 2.51
CA ALA A 423 -2.68 1.13 3.08
C ALA A 423 -2.53 1.02 4.59
N THR A 424 -3.52 0.46 5.27
CA THR A 424 -3.52 0.22 6.71
C THR A 424 -3.02 -1.17 7.10
N ALA A 425 -2.76 -2.06 6.14
CA ALA A 425 -2.14 -3.36 6.38
C ALA A 425 -0.65 -3.18 6.75
N THR A 426 -0.40 -2.85 8.02
CA THR A 426 0.94 -2.69 8.59
C THR A 426 1.40 -3.94 9.33
N GLY A 427 2.66 -4.34 9.13
CA GLY A 427 3.30 -5.47 9.80
C GLY A 427 3.93 -6.45 8.81
N GLY A 428 5.24 -6.36 8.62
CA GLY A 428 5.96 -7.21 7.67
C GLY A 428 5.98 -8.70 8.04
N GLY A 429 6.15 -9.55 7.02
CA GLY A 429 6.23 -11.01 7.19
C GLY A 429 7.42 -11.49 8.02
N THR A 430 8.49 -10.69 8.12
CA THR A 430 9.61 -10.96 9.04
C THR A 430 9.36 -10.26 10.37
N GLN A 431 8.98 -11.02 11.40
CA GLN A 431 8.81 -10.49 12.75
C GLN A 431 10.09 -10.65 13.58
N ILE A 432 10.39 -9.61 14.34
CA ILE A 432 11.45 -9.59 15.34
C ILE A 432 10.78 -9.38 16.71
N SER A 433 10.81 -10.42 17.53
CA SER A 433 10.31 -10.36 18.91
C SER A 433 11.38 -9.80 19.82
N LEU A 434 11.16 -8.58 20.31
CA LEU A 434 12.02 -7.93 21.29
C LEU A 434 11.55 -8.30 22.69
N GLN A 435 12.37 -9.01 23.46
CA GLN A 435 12.10 -9.31 24.86
C GLN A 435 12.33 -8.05 25.71
N VAL A 436 11.25 -7.29 25.93
CA VAL A 436 11.27 -5.98 26.60
C VAL A 436 10.71 -6.01 28.02
N GLY A 437 10.38 -7.18 28.56
CA GLY A 437 9.98 -7.34 29.95
C GLY A 437 10.93 -8.22 30.77
N ALA A 438 10.76 -8.16 32.09
CA ALA A 438 11.59 -8.89 33.05
C ALA A 438 11.16 -10.36 33.22
N LYS A 439 9.97 -10.73 32.74
CA LYS A 439 9.47 -12.11 32.73
C LYS A 439 9.49 -12.68 31.33
N ALA A 440 9.54 -14.01 31.23
CA ALA A 440 9.50 -14.71 29.96
C ALA A 440 8.27 -14.30 29.12
N PHE A 441 8.47 -14.10 27.82
CA PHE A 441 7.43 -13.82 26.82
C PHE A 441 6.76 -12.43 26.92
N GLU A 442 7.30 -11.53 27.74
CA GLU A 442 6.94 -10.10 27.69
C GLU A 442 7.66 -9.43 26.49
N THR A 443 7.12 -9.66 25.29
CA THR A 443 7.72 -9.23 24.03
C THR A 443 6.97 -8.10 23.34
N ILE A 444 7.70 -7.32 22.54
CA ILE A 444 7.17 -6.44 21.52
C ILE A 444 7.61 -7.00 20.17
N ASP A 445 6.65 -7.35 19.33
CA ASP A 445 6.94 -7.78 17.96
C ASP A 445 7.03 -6.57 17.02
N VAL A 446 8.07 -6.60 16.19
CA VAL A 446 8.36 -5.59 15.17
C VAL A 446 8.42 -6.29 13.82
N GLY A 447 7.52 -5.94 12.91
CA GLY A 447 7.52 -6.47 11.54
C GLY A 447 7.84 -5.38 10.53
N LEU A 448 9.02 -5.43 9.91
CA LEU A 448 9.42 -4.50 8.85
C LEU A 448 9.32 -5.19 7.50
N ASP A 449 8.48 -4.66 6.63
CA ASP A 449 8.21 -5.30 5.34
C ASP A 449 9.21 -4.88 4.26
N ALA A 450 9.12 -5.54 3.11
CA ALA A 450 9.95 -5.26 1.96
C ALA A 450 9.57 -3.93 1.31
N PHE A 451 10.56 -3.21 0.79
CA PHE A 451 10.38 -2.02 -0.07
C PHE A 451 11.22 -2.11 -1.35
N ASN A 452 11.69 -3.30 -1.72
CA ASN A 452 12.30 -3.49 -3.04
C ASN A 452 11.29 -3.16 -4.16
N ILE A 453 11.80 -3.05 -5.38
CA ILE A 453 10.99 -2.67 -6.55
C ILE A 453 9.81 -3.63 -6.78
N GLY A 454 9.91 -4.92 -6.44
CA GLY A 454 8.79 -5.84 -6.59
C GLY A 454 7.71 -5.62 -5.53
N ALA A 455 8.11 -5.42 -4.28
CA ALA A 455 7.22 -5.11 -3.16
C ALA A 455 6.45 -3.80 -3.36
N MET A 456 7.13 -2.76 -3.90
CA MET A 456 6.50 -1.49 -4.30
C MET A 456 5.93 -1.51 -5.72
N ALA A 457 6.07 -2.65 -6.40
CA ALA A 457 5.54 -2.89 -7.73
C ALA A 457 6.05 -1.93 -8.84
N LEU A 458 7.29 -1.45 -8.71
CA LEU A 458 7.95 -0.50 -9.60
C LEU A 458 8.71 -1.17 -10.76
N ASN A 459 8.43 -2.45 -11.08
CA ASN A 459 9.16 -3.20 -12.11
C ASN A 459 8.96 -2.64 -13.53
N ASN A 460 7.81 -2.00 -13.80
CA ASN A 460 7.39 -1.58 -15.14
C ASN A 460 7.54 -0.06 -15.37
N ILE A 461 8.34 0.62 -14.55
CA ILE A 461 8.58 2.06 -14.71
C ILE A 461 9.34 2.31 -16.02
N ASP A 462 8.72 3.02 -16.96
CA ASP A 462 9.33 3.44 -18.23
C ASP A 462 8.97 4.89 -18.55
N LEU A 463 9.93 5.81 -18.37
CA LEU A 463 9.74 7.23 -18.64
C LEU A 463 9.76 7.58 -20.13
N THR A 464 10.15 6.64 -21.01
CA THR A 464 10.19 6.88 -22.46
C THR A 464 8.83 6.72 -23.11
N LYS A 465 7.99 5.85 -22.55
CA LYS A 465 6.66 5.51 -23.05
C LYS A 465 5.54 6.08 -22.18
N THR A 466 5.59 5.82 -20.88
CA THR A 466 4.48 6.07 -19.94
C THR A 466 4.92 6.89 -18.73
N PRO A 467 5.53 8.08 -18.92
CA PRO A 467 6.03 8.88 -17.79
C PRO A 467 4.93 9.32 -16.82
N GLY A 468 3.68 9.49 -17.28
CA GLY A 468 2.53 9.79 -16.42
C GLY A 468 2.16 8.62 -15.51
N MET A 469 2.15 7.39 -16.03
CA MET A 469 1.90 6.18 -15.24
C MET A 469 3.02 5.96 -14.21
N ALA A 470 4.27 6.19 -14.60
CA ALA A 470 5.39 6.10 -13.69
C ALA A 470 5.24 7.06 -12.48
N VAL A 471 4.72 8.27 -12.69
CA VAL A 471 4.42 9.19 -11.59
C VAL A 471 3.33 8.63 -10.67
N MET A 472 2.27 8.02 -11.22
CA MET A 472 1.21 7.40 -10.41
C MET A 472 1.73 6.21 -9.59
N ASP A 473 2.51 5.31 -10.19
CA ASP A 473 3.12 4.17 -9.49
C ASP A 473 4.07 4.62 -8.36
N ILE A 474 4.78 5.74 -8.57
CA ILE A 474 5.67 6.32 -7.55
C ILE A 474 4.88 7.00 -6.43
N ASP A 475 3.75 7.65 -6.73
CA ASP A 475 2.85 8.21 -5.71
C ASP A 475 2.26 7.10 -4.82
N ASP A 476 1.90 5.95 -5.39
CA ASP A 476 1.47 4.77 -4.63
C ASP A 476 2.61 4.20 -3.76
N ALA A 477 3.83 4.11 -4.30
CA ALA A 477 4.99 3.65 -3.56
C ALA A 477 5.38 4.59 -2.41
N LEU A 478 5.26 5.91 -2.59
CA LEU A 478 5.47 6.90 -1.53
C LEU A 478 4.44 6.72 -0.41
N ALA A 479 3.16 6.53 -0.75
CA ALA A 479 2.11 6.27 0.24
C ALA A 479 2.38 4.98 1.04
N TYR A 480 2.90 3.93 0.40
CA TYR A 480 3.34 2.71 1.06
C TYR A 480 4.52 2.94 2.01
N VAL A 481 5.56 3.66 1.57
CA VAL A 481 6.72 3.95 2.42
C VAL A 481 6.30 4.80 3.62
N ASP A 482 5.44 5.80 3.43
CA ASP A 482 4.93 6.64 4.51
C ASP A 482 4.12 5.83 5.55
N SER A 483 3.37 4.81 5.14
CA SER A 483 2.67 3.93 6.08
C SER A 483 3.64 3.05 6.90
N GLN A 484 4.73 2.56 6.28
CA GLN A 484 5.78 1.84 7.01
C GLN A 484 6.49 2.74 8.03
N ARG A 485 6.80 3.98 7.66
CA ARG A 485 7.41 4.97 8.57
C ARG A 485 6.50 5.34 9.73
N ALA A 486 5.20 5.51 9.46
CA ALA A 486 4.20 5.74 10.51
C ALA A 486 4.12 4.56 11.50
N TYR A 487 4.16 3.32 11.01
CA TYR A 487 4.22 2.13 11.84
C TYR A 487 5.49 2.10 12.71
N MET A 488 6.66 2.38 12.13
CA MET A 488 7.92 2.43 12.87
C MET A 488 7.92 3.51 13.96
N GLY A 489 7.42 4.71 13.65
CA GLY A 489 7.25 5.78 14.64
C GLY A 489 6.33 5.40 15.79
N ALA A 490 5.24 4.67 15.52
CA ALA A 490 4.36 4.17 16.57
C ALA A 490 5.08 3.18 17.50
N ILE A 491 5.92 2.29 16.96
CA ILE A 491 6.70 1.34 17.76
C ILE A 491 7.79 2.06 18.56
N GLN A 492 8.49 3.04 17.97
CA GLN A 492 9.49 3.84 18.66
C GLN A 492 8.88 4.52 19.90
N ASN A 493 7.73 5.19 19.75
CA ASN A 493 6.99 5.78 20.86
C ASN A 493 6.62 4.75 21.94
N ARG A 494 6.19 3.55 21.53
CA ARG A 494 5.86 2.46 22.47
C ARG A 494 7.10 1.94 23.20
N LEU A 495 8.25 1.82 22.54
CA LEU A 495 9.51 1.38 23.14
C LEU A 495 10.04 2.43 24.12
N GLU A 496 10.00 3.71 23.78
CA GLU A 496 10.40 4.80 24.68
C GLU A 496 9.55 4.83 25.96
N ALA A 497 8.23 4.72 25.82
CA ALA A 497 7.32 4.61 26.96
C ALA A 497 7.61 3.36 27.81
N THR A 498 7.90 2.23 27.14
CA THR A 498 8.27 0.97 27.81
C THR A 498 9.59 1.11 28.57
N ILE A 499 10.62 1.73 27.97
CA ILE A 499 11.91 2.00 28.61
C ILE A 499 11.73 2.84 29.87
N SER A 500 10.99 3.95 29.77
CA SER A 500 10.71 4.82 30.92
C SER A 500 9.99 4.07 32.04
N ASN A 501 8.99 3.25 31.70
CA ASN A 501 8.28 2.44 32.69
C ASN A 501 9.19 1.39 33.35
N LEU A 502 10.00 0.67 32.58
CA LEU A 502 10.93 -0.33 33.12
C LEU A 502 11.99 0.29 34.04
N GLN A 503 12.48 1.49 33.71
CA GLN A 503 13.40 2.24 34.57
C GLN A 503 12.74 2.59 35.90
N ASN A 504 11.53 3.15 35.87
CA ASN A 504 10.75 3.46 37.09
C ASN A 504 10.50 2.22 37.95
N ILE A 505 10.12 1.08 37.33
CA ILE A 505 9.95 -0.17 38.06
C ILE A 505 11.29 -0.64 38.63
N GLY A 506 12.38 -0.53 37.87
CA GLY A 506 13.73 -0.88 38.30
C GLY A 506 14.17 -0.10 39.54
N GLU A 507 13.92 1.21 39.57
CA GLU A 507 14.19 2.08 40.71
C GLU A 507 13.38 1.67 41.94
N ASN A 508 12.06 1.44 41.78
CA ASN A 508 11.18 1.04 42.87
C ASN A 508 11.55 -0.34 43.46
N VAL A 509 11.89 -1.31 42.61
CA VAL A 509 12.34 -2.65 43.02
C VAL A 509 13.70 -2.56 43.69
N SER A 510 14.62 -1.73 43.18
CA SER A 510 15.93 -1.48 43.79
C SER A 510 15.80 -0.85 45.18
N ALA A 511 14.94 0.15 45.34
CA ALA A 511 14.65 0.77 46.64
C ALA A 511 14.00 -0.22 47.62
N SER A 512 13.10 -1.07 47.14
CA SER A 512 12.48 -2.12 47.97
C SER A 512 13.49 -3.18 48.40
N ARG A 513 14.41 -3.56 47.51
CA ARG A 513 15.52 -4.46 47.84
C ARG A 513 16.46 -3.83 48.87
N SER A 514 16.81 -2.55 48.72
CA SER A 514 17.65 -1.80 49.66
C SER A 514 17.04 -1.79 51.07
N ARG A 515 15.74 -1.51 51.22
CA ARG A 515 15.04 -1.56 52.51
C ARG A 515 15.08 -2.93 53.21
N ILE A 516 15.21 -4.01 52.44
CA ILE A 516 15.26 -5.37 52.98
C ILE A 516 16.70 -5.78 53.30
N LEU A 517 17.62 -5.55 52.37
CA LEU A 517 18.96 -6.09 52.40
C LEU A 517 19.97 -5.17 53.06
N ASP A 518 19.85 -3.84 52.90
CA ASP A 518 20.92 -2.91 53.30
C ASP A 518 20.90 -2.67 54.81
N ALA A 519 22.09 -2.58 55.40
CA ALA A 519 22.27 -2.28 56.81
C ALA A 519 22.19 -0.78 57.07
N ASP A 520 21.49 -0.39 58.14
CA ASP A 520 21.55 0.98 58.65
C ASP A 520 22.89 1.19 59.33
N TYR A 521 23.81 1.87 58.64
CA TYR A 521 25.17 2.09 59.11
C TYR A 521 25.22 2.84 60.45
N ALA A 522 24.30 3.79 60.67
CA ALA A 522 24.26 4.55 61.92
C ALA A 522 23.84 3.67 63.10
N ASN A 523 22.84 2.81 62.88
CA ASN A 523 22.37 1.91 63.93
C ASN A 523 23.37 0.77 64.21
N GLU A 524 23.98 0.19 63.18
CA GLU A 524 24.95 -0.90 63.34
C GLU A 524 26.27 -0.40 63.96
N THR A 525 26.71 0.83 63.66
CA THR A 525 27.88 1.44 64.34
C THR A 525 27.59 1.76 65.81
N ALA A 526 26.41 2.28 66.13
CA ALA A 526 25.99 2.50 67.52
C ALA A 526 25.92 1.18 68.30
N THR A 527 25.39 0.12 67.68
CA THR A 527 25.35 -1.23 68.25
C THR A 527 26.76 -1.75 68.47
N LEU A 528 27.66 -1.64 67.49
CA LEU A 528 29.06 -2.05 67.60
C LEU A 528 29.74 -1.37 68.80
N ALA A 529 29.62 -0.04 68.91
CA ALA A 529 30.20 0.73 70.00
C ALA A 529 29.64 0.31 71.37
N SER A 530 28.32 0.14 71.47
CA SER A 530 27.66 -0.33 72.69
C SER A 530 28.13 -1.73 73.11
N GLN A 531 28.23 -2.68 72.17
CA GLN A 531 28.71 -4.04 72.46
C GLN A 531 30.20 -4.08 72.82
N GLN A 532 31.03 -3.18 72.26
CA GLN A 532 32.43 -3.05 72.69
C GLN A 532 32.55 -2.60 74.15
N ILE A 533 31.73 -1.64 74.58
CA ILE A 533 31.66 -1.16 75.97
C ILE A 533 31.17 -2.29 76.90
N LEU A 534 30.08 -2.98 76.52
CA LEU A 534 29.56 -4.12 77.28
C LEU A 534 30.56 -5.26 77.41
N ARG A 535 31.35 -5.53 76.36
CA ARG A 535 32.40 -6.55 76.40
C ARG A 535 33.48 -6.20 77.43
N GLN A 536 33.91 -4.94 77.47
CA GLN A 536 34.88 -4.46 78.46
C GLN A 536 34.31 -4.52 79.89
N ALA A 537 33.07 -4.08 80.09
CA ALA A 537 32.40 -4.12 81.39
C ALA A 537 32.14 -5.56 81.88
N ALA A 538 31.73 -6.46 81.00
CA ALA A 538 31.48 -7.86 81.35
C ALA A 538 32.78 -8.62 81.64
N GLN A 539 33.92 -8.25 81.03
CA GLN A 539 35.24 -8.76 81.42
C GLN A 539 35.60 -8.33 82.84
N SER A 540 35.38 -7.07 83.23
CA SER A 540 35.64 -6.62 84.61
C SER A 540 34.71 -7.29 85.63
N VAL A 541 33.43 -7.47 85.30
CA VAL A 541 32.46 -8.16 86.17
C VAL A 541 32.77 -9.65 86.26
N LEU A 542 33.24 -10.29 85.18
CA LEU A 542 33.66 -11.70 85.21
C LEU A 542 34.88 -11.91 86.13
N VAL A 543 35.85 -11.00 86.10
CA VAL A 543 36.98 -11.00 87.03
C VAL A 543 36.49 -10.88 88.47
N GLN A 544 35.56 -9.96 88.74
CA GLN A 544 34.97 -9.77 90.07
C GLN A 544 34.13 -10.98 90.53
N ALA A 545 33.33 -11.56 89.65
CA ALA A 545 32.50 -12.74 89.94
C ALA A 545 33.35 -13.99 90.23
N ASN A 546 34.56 -14.08 89.69
CA ASN A 546 35.51 -15.16 90.00
C ASN A 546 36.29 -14.94 91.31
N GLN A 547 36.40 -13.70 91.80
CA GLN A 547 37.06 -13.39 93.07
C GLN A 547 36.22 -13.77 94.29
N ILE A 548 34.88 -13.71 94.20
CA ILE A 548 33.97 -13.99 95.33
C ILE A 548 34.15 -15.43 95.87
N PRO A 549 34.10 -16.50 95.05
CA PRO A 549 34.35 -17.86 95.56
C PRO A 549 35.79 -18.09 96.01
N GLN A 550 36.78 -17.41 95.39
CA GLN A 550 38.19 -17.51 95.79
C GLN A 550 38.43 -16.90 97.18
N SER A 551 37.78 -15.77 97.49
CA SER A 551 37.84 -15.15 98.82
C SER A 551 37.20 -16.03 99.91
N VAL A 552 36.14 -16.78 99.57
CA VAL A 552 35.49 -17.74 100.47
C VAL A 552 36.32 -19.01 100.64
N LEU A 553 36.96 -19.52 99.58
CA LEU A 553 37.92 -20.63 99.65
C LEU A 553 39.20 -20.28 100.43
N SER A 554 39.62 -19.01 100.44
CA SER A 554 40.72 -18.55 101.31
C SER A 554 40.32 -18.43 102.79
N LEU A 555 39.02 -18.32 103.08
CA LEU A 555 38.48 -18.30 104.45
C LEU A 555 38.16 -19.71 104.99
N LEU A 556 38.15 -20.72 104.13
CA LEU A 556 37.90 -22.14 104.46
C LEU A 556 39.17 -23.00 104.42
N ARG A 557 40.36 -22.38 104.36
CA ARG A 557 41.67 -23.04 104.40
C ARG A 557 42.31 -22.97 105.77
#